data_AF-A0A7H8R6G9-F1
#
_entry.id   AF-A0A7H8R6G9-F1
#
_cell.length_a   1.000
_cell.length_b   1.000
_cell.length_c   1.000
_cell.angle_alpha   90.00
_cell.angle_beta   90.00
_cell.angle_gamma   90.00
#
_symmetry.space_group_name_H-M   'P 1'
#
loop_
_entity.id
_entity.type
_entity.pdbx_description
1 polymer ?
#
loop_
_entity_poly.entity_id
_entity_poly.type
_entity_poly.pdbx_seq_one_letter_code
_entity_poly.pdbx_strand_id
1 'polypeptide(L)'
;MPNPTLLTAAGYGSLVVAIMHAISGREFQRIRQFQELPNIAYVRSTVGWYQGSGYLILNALLNLNWAKNPQSLDDPLNRAMAAIMVVIAWASSAWYLRGGVKASGLLTAVAGIFQAWAALC
;
A
#
# COMPACT_ATOMS: atom_id res chain seq x y z
N MET A 1 -10.09 -7.21 -19.21
CA MET A 1 -8.80 -6.76 -19.79
C MET A 1 -8.41 -5.52 -19.00
N PRO A 2 -7.20 -5.48 -18.41
CA PRO A 2 -6.79 -4.40 -17.52
C PRO A 2 -6.88 -3.05 -18.24
N ASN A 3 -7.54 -2.08 -17.63
CA ASN A 3 -7.78 -0.77 -18.23
C ASN A 3 -6.61 0.18 -17.93
N PRO A 4 -5.88 0.71 -18.94
CA PRO A 4 -4.76 1.62 -18.73
C PRO A 4 -5.09 2.83 -17.85
N THR A 5 -6.32 3.35 -17.94
CA THR A 5 -6.79 4.48 -17.14
C THR A 5 -6.92 4.11 -15.66
N LEU A 6 -7.47 2.93 -15.36
CA LEU A 6 -7.56 2.43 -13.98
C LEU A 6 -6.18 2.16 -13.39
N LEU A 7 -5.27 1.57 -14.17
CA LEU A 7 -3.89 1.34 -13.76
C LEU A 7 -3.15 2.67 -13.52
N THR A 8 -3.34 3.66 -14.39
CA THR A 8 -2.76 5.00 -14.20
C THR A 8 -3.28 5.66 -12.93
N ALA A 9 -4.60 5.57 -12.68
CA ALA A 9 -5.22 6.09 -11.46
C ALA A 9 -4.72 5.35 -10.20
N ALA A 10 -4.58 4.03 -10.24
CA ALA A 10 -4.01 3.23 -9.15
C ALA A 10 -2.54 3.61 -8.90
N GLY A 11 -1.79 3.86 -9.98
CA GLY A 11 -0.41 4.33 -9.95
C GLY A 11 -0.25 5.65 -9.19
N TYR A 12 -0.87 6.72 -9.71
CA TYR A 12 -0.78 8.04 -9.09
C TYR A 12 -1.46 8.10 -7.71
N GLY A 13 -2.58 7.40 -7.53
CA GLY A 13 -3.24 7.29 -6.24
C GLY A 13 -2.32 6.66 -5.19
N SER A 14 -1.60 5.59 -5.54
CA SER A 14 -0.63 4.96 -4.64
C SER A 14 0.54 5.87 -4.31
N LEU A 15 0.99 6.69 -5.26
CA LEU A 15 2.06 7.67 -5.01
C LEU A 15 1.62 8.75 -4.01
N VAL A 16 0.41 9.28 -4.17
CA VAL A 16 -0.19 10.23 -3.22
C VAL A 16 -0.31 9.59 -1.84
N VAL A 17 -0.84 8.36 -1.78
CA VAL A 17 -0.97 7.62 -0.51
C VAL A 17 0.40 7.34 0.11
N ALA A 18 1.44 7.06 -0.68
CA ALA A 18 2.81 6.86 -0.18
C ALA A 18 3.35 8.11 0.53
N ILE A 19 3.14 9.28 -0.06
CA ILE A 19 3.56 10.57 0.52
C ILE A 19 2.81 10.82 1.83
N MET A 20 1.48 10.67 1.82
CA MET A 20 0.65 10.85 3.01
C MET A 20 0.98 9.83 4.11
N HIS A 21 1.28 8.58 3.73
CA HIS A 21 1.74 7.54 4.65
C HIS A 21 3.07 7.90 5.28
N ALA A 22 4.04 8.43 4.52
CA ALA A 22 5.32 8.88 5.07
C ALA A 22 5.15 10.06 6.04
N ILE A 23 4.30 11.04 5.70
CA ILE A 23 4.01 12.20 6.57
C ILE A 23 3.36 11.75 7.87
N SER A 24 2.27 10.98 7.79
CA SER A 24 1.55 10.46 8.98
C SER A 24 2.44 9.58 9.85
N GLY A 25 3.36 8.81 9.25
CA GLY A 25 4.38 8.06 9.99
C GLY A 25 5.29 8.94 10.80
N ARG A 26 5.77 10.03 10.20
CA ARG A 26 6.62 11.00 10.90
C ARG A 26 5.88 11.66 12.06
N GLU A 27 4.59 11.95 11.90
CA GLU A 27 3.75 12.49 12.98
C GLU A 27 3.54 11.45 14.09
N PHE A 28 3.19 10.21 13.74
CA PHE A 28 3.04 9.11 14.70
C PHE A 28 4.33 8.85 15.48
N GLN A 29 5.48 8.86 14.81
CA GLN A 29 6.78 8.63 15.44
C GLN A 29 7.24 9.77 16.36
N ARG A 30 6.59 10.94 16.29
CA ARG A 30 6.86 12.10 17.16
C ARG A 30 6.07 12.11 18.45
N ILE A 31 5.03 11.28 18.59
CA ILE A 31 4.25 11.25 19.83
C ILE A 31 5.08 10.58 20.94
N ARG A 32 4.88 11.05 22.17
CA ARG A 32 5.61 10.55 23.35
C ARG A 32 5.46 9.04 23.53
N GLN A 33 4.26 8.51 23.34
CA GLN A 33 3.96 7.07 23.48
C GLN A 33 4.79 6.22 22.51
N PHE A 34 5.10 6.74 21.32
CA PHE A 34 5.96 6.03 20.36
C PHE A 34 7.42 6.11 20.77
N GLN A 35 7.88 7.29 21.21
CA GLN A 35 9.26 7.52 21.62
C GLN A 35 9.65 6.74 22.88
N GLU A 36 8.68 6.45 23.75
CA GLU A 36 8.87 5.67 24.98
C GLU A 36 8.74 4.15 24.77
N LEU A 37 8.55 3.68 23.53
CA LEU A 37 8.53 2.24 23.24
C LEU A 37 9.87 1.57 23.61
N PRO A 38 9.86 0.32 24.09
CA PRO A 38 11.07 -0.47 24.21
C PRO A 38 11.84 -0.51 22.89
N ASN A 39 13.18 -0.45 22.93
CA ASN A 39 14.01 -0.28 21.73
C ASN A 39 13.64 -1.23 20.57
N ILE A 40 13.37 -2.50 20.88
CA ILE A 40 12.97 -3.48 19.85
C ILE A 40 11.63 -3.13 19.18
N ALA A 41 10.66 -2.61 19.93
CA ALA A 41 9.37 -2.19 19.41
C ALA A 41 9.48 -0.86 18.65
N TYR A 42 10.30 0.07 19.13
CA TYR A 42 10.60 1.33 18.45
C TYR A 42 11.21 1.08 17.07
N VAL A 43 12.29 0.29 17.01
CA VAL A 43 13.00 0.01 15.74
C VAL A 43 12.08 -0.73 14.77
N ARG A 44 11.39 -1.79 15.20
CA ARG A 44 10.51 -2.57 14.31
C ARG A 44 9.33 -1.75 13.80
N SER A 45 8.71 -0.93 14.65
CA SER A 45 7.61 -0.06 14.23
C SER A 45 8.09 1.03 13.26
N THR A 46 9.29 1.58 13.48
CA THR A 46 9.89 2.59 12.61
C THR A 46 10.19 2.02 11.23
N VAL A 47 10.91 0.90 11.18
CA VAL A 47 11.25 0.20 9.92
C VAL A 47 9.99 -0.27 9.20
N GLY A 48 9.04 -0.86 9.92
CA GLY A 48 7.77 -1.32 9.34
C GLY A 48 6.99 -0.19 8.68
N TRP A 49 7.02 1.01 9.26
CA TRP A 49 6.39 2.18 8.65
C TRP A 49 7.06 2.61 7.34
N TYR A 50 8.40 2.66 7.31
CA TYR A 50 9.14 2.98 6.09
C TYR A 50 8.99 1.91 5.00
N GLN A 51 8.94 0.62 5.39
CA GLN A 51 8.63 -0.47 4.48
C GLN A 51 7.24 -0.31 3.86
N GLY A 52 6.24 0.10 4.64
CA GLY A 52 4.90 0.42 4.13
C GLY A 52 4.92 1.54 3.08
N SER A 53 5.67 2.61 3.31
CA SER A 53 5.84 3.69 2.32
C SER A 53 6.55 3.19 1.05
N GLY A 54 7.60 2.37 1.19
CA GLY A 54 8.31 1.77 0.06
C GLY A 54 7.40 0.85 -0.76
N TYR A 55 6.57 0.04 -0.09
CA TYR A 55 5.54 -0.78 -0.74
C TYR A 55 4.57 0.06 -1.58
N LEU A 56 4.08 1.18 -1.05
CA LEU A 56 3.15 2.06 -1.79
C LEU A 56 3.81 2.71 -3.01
N ILE A 57 5.09 3.07 -2.92
CA ILE A 57 5.87 3.56 -4.08
C ILE A 57 6.04 2.45 -5.12
N LEU A 58 6.38 1.23 -4.69
CA LEU A 58 6.46 0.09 -5.60
C LEU A 58 5.11 -0.19 -6.27
N ASN A 59 4.01 -0.05 -5.52
CA ASN A 59 2.66 -0.13 -6.06
C ASN A 59 2.40 0.92 -7.13
N ALA A 60 2.80 2.17 -6.89
CA ALA A 60 2.70 3.23 -7.87
C ALA A 60 3.47 2.89 -9.17
N LEU A 61 4.72 2.49 -9.03
CA LEU A 61 5.61 2.20 -10.16
C LEU A 61 5.13 1.02 -11.00
N LEU A 62 4.69 -0.07 -10.36
CA LEU A 62 4.20 -1.25 -11.07
C LEU A 62 2.91 -0.95 -11.84
N ASN A 63 1.96 -0.25 -11.22
CA ASN A 63 0.73 0.13 -11.92
C ASN A 63 0.99 1.09 -13.09
N LEU A 64 1.89 2.07 -12.93
CA LEU A 64 2.30 2.96 -14.03
C LEU A 64 3.03 2.20 -15.14
N ASN A 65 3.80 1.16 -14.80
CA ASN A 65 4.45 0.29 -15.78
C ASN A 65 3.41 -0.54 -16.55
N TRP A 66 2.49 -1.20 -15.85
CA TRP A 66 1.41 -1.97 -16.48
C TRP A 66 0.47 -1.07 -17.29
N ALA A 67 0.26 0.19 -16.91
CA ALA A 67 -0.53 1.13 -17.69
C ALA A 67 0.06 1.38 -19.10
N LYS A 68 1.39 1.30 -19.27
CA LYS A 68 2.05 1.44 -20.58
C LYS A 68 1.84 0.20 -21.47
N ASN A 69 1.70 -0.97 -20.86
CA ASN A 69 1.43 -2.23 -21.56
C ASN A 69 0.51 -3.13 -20.71
N PRO A 70 -0.82 -2.94 -20.77
CA PRO A 70 -1.75 -3.67 -19.89
C PRO A 70 -1.76 -5.18 -20.13
N GLN A 71 -1.42 -5.62 -21.35
CA GLN A 71 -1.32 -7.04 -21.72
C GLN A 71 -0.22 -7.77 -20.96
N SER A 72 0.75 -7.04 -20.38
CA SER A 72 1.77 -7.65 -19.52
C SER A 72 1.17 -8.35 -18.29
N LEU A 73 -0.04 -8.00 -17.84
CA LEU A 73 -0.75 -8.69 -16.75
C LEU A 73 -1.31 -10.06 -17.14
N ASP A 74 -1.28 -10.44 -18.41
CA ASP A 74 -1.58 -11.81 -18.85
C ASP A 74 -0.44 -12.78 -18.49
N ASP A 75 0.78 -12.25 -18.27
CA ASP A 75 1.90 -13.02 -17.71
C ASP A 75 1.60 -13.41 -16.25
N PRO A 76 1.66 -14.72 -15.91
CA PRO A 76 1.39 -15.20 -14.55
C PRO A 76 2.24 -14.53 -13.46
N LEU A 77 3.48 -14.13 -13.77
CA LEU A 77 4.36 -13.45 -12.83
C LEU A 77 3.87 -12.04 -12.52
N ASN A 78 3.47 -11.27 -13.53
CA ASN A 78 2.92 -9.93 -13.33
C ASN A 78 1.60 -9.99 -12.57
N ARG A 79 0.75 -10.97 -12.90
CA ARG A 79 -0.50 -11.21 -12.18
C ARG A 79 -0.28 -11.63 -10.74
N ALA A 80 0.75 -12.45 -10.47
CA ALA A 80 1.13 -12.82 -9.12
C ALA A 80 1.63 -11.62 -8.30
N MET A 81 2.44 -10.73 -8.90
CA MET A 81 2.86 -9.49 -8.26
C MET A 81 1.64 -8.64 -7.89
N ALA A 82 0.70 -8.41 -8.82
CA ALA A 82 -0.53 -7.68 -8.55
C ALA A 82 -1.35 -8.31 -7.41
N ALA A 83 -1.49 -9.64 -7.39
CA ALA A 83 -2.20 -10.35 -6.34
C ALA A 83 -1.54 -10.21 -4.96
N ILE A 84 -0.21 -10.32 -4.88
CA ILE A 84 0.54 -10.12 -3.63
C ILE A 84 0.29 -8.72 -3.07
N MET A 85 0.23 -7.70 -3.92
CA MET A 85 -0.02 -6.33 -3.49
C MET A 85 -1.41 -6.17 -2.88
N VAL A 86 -2.44 -6.76 -3.51
CA VAL A 86 -3.79 -6.81 -2.93
C VAL A 86 -3.79 -7.52 -1.57
N VAL A 87 -3.12 -8.66 -1.46
CA VAL A 87 -3.02 -9.43 -0.21
C VAL A 87 -2.36 -8.61 0.90
N ILE A 88 -1.24 -7.93 0.61
CA ILE A 88 -0.54 -7.06 1.58
C ILE A 88 -1.49 -5.95 2.06
N ALA A 89 -2.21 -5.29 1.14
CA ALA A 89 -3.15 -4.23 1.50
C ALA A 89 -4.27 -4.74 2.41
N TRP A 90 -4.89 -5.87 2.07
CA TRP A 90 -5.99 -6.44 2.86
C TRP A 90 -5.52 -7.00 4.20
N ALA A 91 -4.36 -7.65 4.27
CA ALA A 91 -3.76 -8.09 5.53
C ALA A 91 -3.47 -6.90 6.46
N SER A 92 -2.89 -5.82 5.90
CA SER A 92 -2.62 -4.58 6.64
C SER A 92 -3.92 -3.93 7.14
N SER A 93 -4.94 -3.85 6.28
CA SER A 93 -6.27 -3.36 6.66
C SER A 93 -6.86 -4.17 7.82
N ALA A 94 -6.83 -5.50 7.75
CA ALA A 94 -7.33 -6.37 8.80
C ALA A 94 -6.60 -6.12 10.13
N TRP A 95 -5.28 -5.91 10.10
CA TRP A 95 -4.49 -5.58 11.29
C TRP A 95 -4.87 -4.22 11.88
N TYR A 96 -5.02 -3.18 11.03
CA TYR A 96 -5.46 -1.86 11.49
C TYR A 96 -6.85 -1.91 12.13
N LEU A 97 -7.80 -2.59 11.51
CA LEU A 97 -9.17 -2.72 12.02
C LEU A 97 -9.20 -3.49 13.35
N ARG A 98 -8.46 -4.60 13.46
CA ARG A 98 -8.33 -5.37 14.71
C ARG A 98 -7.66 -4.55 15.82
N GLY A 99 -6.69 -3.72 15.47
CA GLY A 99 -6.01 -2.81 16.40
C GLY A 99 -6.78 -1.52 16.72
N GLY A 100 -8.00 -1.34 16.20
CA GLY A 100 -8.84 -0.16 16.46
C GLY A 100 -8.51 1.08 15.62
N VAL A 101 -7.54 1.02 14.70
CA VAL A 101 -7.16 2.11 13.80
C VAL A 101 -8.10 2.14 12.59
N LYS A 102 -9.38 2.45 12.83
CA LYS A 102 -10.46 2.27 11.86
C LYS A 102 -10.28 3.06 10.55
N ALA A 103 -9.84 4.32 10.64
CA ALA A 103 -9.67 5.18 9.47
C ALA A 103 -8.62 4.61 8.50
N SER A 104 -7.43 4.27 9.00
CA SER A 104 -6.38 3.63 8.20
C SER A 104 -6.83 2.28 7.67
N GLY A 105 -7.49 1.47 8.50
CA GLY A 105 -8.00 0.16 8.10
C GLY A 105 -8.98 0.25 6.91
N LEU A 106 -9.95 1.16 6.97
CA LEU A 106 -10.92 1.36 5.87
C LEU A 106 -10.25 1.92 4.62
N LEU A 107 -9.37 2.92 4.75
CA LEU A 107 -8.66 3.49 3.61
C LEU A 107 -7.81 2.44 2.89
N THR A 108 -7.07 1.60 3.64
CA THR A 108 -6.27 0.53 3.06
C THR A 108 -7.14 -0.57 2.43
N ALA A 109 -8.32 -0.87 2.99
CA ALA A 109 -9.25 -1.81 2.36
C ALA A 109 -9.72 -1.30 1.00
N VAL A 110 -10.17 -0.04 0.93
CA VAL A 110 -10.61 0.60 -0.31
C VAL A 110 -9.48 0.64 -1.35
N ALA A 111 -8.27 1.00 -0.94
CA ALA A 111 -7.10 0.98 -1.80
C ALA A 111 -6.80 -0.43 -2.35
N GLY A 112 -6.93 -1.47 -1.51
CA GLY A 112 -6.76 -2.86 -1.93
C GLY A 112 -7.86 -3.33 -2.90
N ILE A 113 -9.12 -2.94 -2.68
CA ILE A 113 -10.22 -3.20 -3.63
C ILE A 113 -9.94 -2.53 -4.97
N PHE A 114 -9.50 -1.27 -4.95
CA PHE A 114 -9.17 -0.53 -6.16
C PHE A 114 -7.98 -1.14 -6.90
N GLN A 115 -6.94 -1.57 -6.19
CA GLN A 115 -5.81 -2.30 -6.78
C GLN A 115 -6.25 -3.62 -7.42
N ALA A 116 -7.11 -4.38 -6.75
CA ALA A 116 -7.64 -5.63 -7.30
C ALA A 116 -8.46 -5.36 -8.57
N TRP A 117 -9.31 -4.33 -8.55
CA TRP A 117 -10.10 -3.96 -9.71
C TRP A 117 -9.24 -3.48 -10.88
N ALA A 118 -8.20 -2.67 -10.63
CA ALA A 118 -7.36 -2.13 -11.68
C ALA A 118 -6.48 -3.20 -12.36
N ALA A 119 -5.97 -4.19 -11.60
CA ALA A 119 -4.94 -5.11 -12.05
C ALA A 119 -5.37 -6.57 -12.21
N LEU A 120 -6.52 -6.99 -11.64
CA LEU A 120 -6.96 -8.40 -11.66
C LEU A 120 -8.31 -8.62 -12.38
N CYS A 121 -9.00 -7.55 -12.79
CA CYS A 121 -10.28 -7.58 -13.52
C CYS A 121 -10.13 -6.90 -14.91
#